data_AF-A0A6G3Z2I5-F1
#
_entry.id   AF-A0A6G3Z2I5-F1
#
_cell.length_a   1.000
_cell.length_b   1.000
_cell.length_c   1.000
_cell.angle_alpha   90.00
_cell.angle_beta   90.00
_cell.angle_gamma   90.00
#
_symmetry.space_group_name_H-M   'P 1'
#
loop_
_entity.id
_entity.type
_entity.pdbx_description
1 polymer ?
#
loop_
_entity_poly.entity_id
_entity_poly.type
_entity_poly.pdbx_seq_one_letter_code
_entity_poly.pdbx_strand_id
1 'polypeptide(L)'
;MGKRTHSVVFIDAGVDAPLQLATGIGLKAKVLNLSPTEDGVEQITSTLATYPEIAEIHLIAHGSPGCLQLGNSQLELQNLTYYRAQLQRWFASPQQATIYIYGCNVAAGDAGSEFLGQLRSLTGANIAASPRLVGAANRGGDWRLDAVLGTVMPRRLLTETAIATYPGILGTDDFASATNLTNTDTGSNVGFTHESGEPIHDPSVSNLSPAFQQSLNAS
;
A
#
# COMPACT_ATOMS: atom_id res chain seq x y z
N MET A 1 8.21 35.62 4.91
CA MET A 1 7.29 35.18 5.99
C MET A 1 7.05 33.69 5.80
N GLY A 2 7.62 32.84 6.65
CA GLY A 2 7.52 31.38 6.49
C GLY A 2 6.07 30.93 6.66
N LYS A 3 5.51 30.29 5.63
CA LYS A 3 4.14 29.74 5.66
C LYS A 3 4.12 28.67 6.76
N ARG A 4 3.31 28.85 7.80
CA ARG A 4 3.10 27.82 8.83
C ARG A 4 2.46 26.62 8.14
N THR A 5 3.22 25.56 7.88
CA THR A 5 2.69 24.30 7.37
C THR A 5 1.98 23.58 8.51
N HIS A 6 0.65 23.55 8.47
CA HIS A 6 -0.12 22.73 9.41
C HIS A 6 -0.01 21.28 8.95
N SER A 7 0.64 20.49 9.80
CA SER A 7 0.93 19.09 9.54
C SER A 7 0.10 18.22 10.47
N VAL A 8 -0.40 17.10 9.96
CA VAL A 8 -1.04 16.06 10.76
C VAL A 8 -0.35 14.72 10.50
N VAL A 9 -0.21 13.93 11.55
CA VAL A 9 0.26 12.56 11.50
C VAL A 9 -0.92 11.66 11.85
N PHE A 10 -1.29 10.80 10.92
CA PHE A 10 -2.22 9.70 11.15
C PHE A 10 -1.42 8.44 11.41
N ILE A 11 -1.70 7.77 12.53
CA ILE A 11 -1.07 6.52 12.93
C ILE A 11 -2.14 5.46 12.94
N ASP A 12 -2.01 4.47 12.06
CA ASP A 12 -2.89 3.31 12.05
C ASP A 12 -2.74 2.52 13.35
N ALA A 13 -3.84 2.02 13.92
CA ALA A 13 -3.80 1.28 15.19
C ALA A 13 -3.22 -0.13 15.05
N GLY A 14 -3.14 -0.67 13.83
CA GLY A 14 -2.60 -1.99 13.54
C GLY A 14 -1.08 -2.07 13.56
N VAL A 15 -0.36 -0.94 13.52
CA VAL A 15 1.11 -0.95 13.55
C VAL A 15 1.64 -1.38 14.92
N ASP A 16 2.85 -1.95 14.93
CA ASP A 16 3.57 -2.22 16.17
C ASP A 16 3.77 -0.92 16.98
N ALA A 17 3.59 -0.99 18.31
CA ALA A 17 3.87 0.09 19.25
C ALA A 17 3.38 1.51 18.82
N PRO A 18 2.08 1.71 18.52
CA PRO A 18 1.58 2.96 17.95
C PRO A 18 1.73 4.16 18.91
N LEU A 19 1.68 3.92 20.23
CA LEU A 19 1.92 4.96 21.24
C LEU A 19 3.38 5.44 21.25
N GLN A 20 4.34 4.55 20.98
CA GLN A 20 5.75 4.92 20.86
C GLN A 20 5.97 5.80 19.63
N LEU A 21 5.31 5.49 18.52
CA LEU A 21 5.33 6.34 17.33
C LEU A 21 4.72 7.71 17.61
N ALA A 22 3.55 7.75 18.26
CA ALA A 22 2.86 9.00 18.60
C ALA A 22 3.69 9.92 19.50
N THR A 23 4.32 9.35 20.54
CA THR A 23 5.21 10.10 21.45
C THR A 23 6.56 10.41 20.82
N GLY A 24 6.95 9.67 19.79
CA GLY A 24 8.19 9.80 19.05
C GLY A 24 8.19 10.84 17.94
N ILE A 25 7.05 11.47 17.62
CA ILE A 25 6.95 12.48 16.57
C ILE A 25 7.83 13.70 16.91
N GLY A 26 8.81 13.96 16.06
CA GLY A 26 9.80 15.03 16.23
C GLY A 26 9.43 16.35 15.55
N LEU A 27 8.36 16.38 14.73
CA LEU A 27 7.86 17.62 14.13
C LEU A 27 6.66 18.20 14.89
N LYS A 28 6.45 19.50 14.76
CA LYS A 28 5.26 20.17 15.29
C LYS A 28 4.04 19.83 14.42
N ALA A 29 3.33 18.76 14.79
CA ALA A 29 2.13 18.29 14.09
C ALA A 29 1.01 17.93 15.07
N LYS A 30 -0.22 17.92 14.54
CA LYS A 30 -1.32 17.20 15.19
C LYS A 30 -1.10 15.70 15.01
N VAL A 31 -1.30 14.89 16.04
CA VAL A 31 -1.19 13.43 15.96
C VAL A 31 -2.56 12.83 16.22
N LEU A 32 -2.98 11.91 15.36
CA LEU A 32 -4.27 11.23 15.43
C LEU A 32 -4.08 9.74 15.17
N ASN A 33 -4.68 8.91 16.02
CA ASN A 33 -4.69 7.47 15.81
C ASN A 33 -5.96 7.09 15.06
N LEU A 34 -5.84 6.28 14.03
CA LEU A 34 -7.00 5.73 13.33
C LEU A 34 -7.61 4.60 14.16
N SER A 35 -8.92 4.60 14.29
CA SER A 35 -9.67 3.50 14.88
C SER A 35 -9.55 2.24 14.03
N PRO A 36 -9.26 1.07 14.62
CA PRO A 36 -9.14 -0.19 13.88
C PRO A 36 -10.48 -0.76 13.43
N THR A 37 -11.61 -0.18 13.85
CA THR A 37 -12.96 -0.67 13.55
C THR A 37 -13.71 0.20 12.55
N GLU A 38 -13.07 1.25 12.04
CA GLU A 38 -13.67 2.22 11.13
C GLU A 38 -12.82 2.35 9.87
N ASP A 39 -13.43 2.79 8.77
CA ASP A 39 -12.72 3.00 7.52
C ASP A 39 -11.71 4.14 7.67
N GLY A 40 -10.42 3.86 7.49
CA GLY A 40 -9.39 4.85 7.72
C GLY A 40 -9.37 5.99 6.71
N VAL A 41 -9.83 5.76 5.47
CA VAL A 41 -9.96 6.82 4.46
C VAL A 41 -11.07 7.78 4.86
N GLU A 42 -12.19 7.27 5.38
CA GLU A 42 -13.28 8.11 5.90
C GLU A 42 -12.87 8.90 7.14
N GLN A 43 -12.11 8.30 8.06
CA GLN A 43 -11.56 8.98 9.24
C GLN A 43 -10.60 10.12 8.85
N ILE A 44 -9.69 9.89 7.90
CA ILE A 44 -8.79 10.93 7.39
C ILE A 44 -9.61 12.04 6.73
N THR A 45 -10.58 11.68 5.89
CA THR A 45 -11.41 12.65 5.15
C THR A 45 -12.21 13.54 6.09
N SER A 46 -12.89 12.97 7.07
CA SER A 46 -13.66 13.71 8.07
C SER A 46 -12.77 14.60 8.92
N THR A 47 -11.58 14.12 9.30
CA THR A 47 -10.59 14.94 9.99
C THR A 47 -10.17 16.14 9.15
N LEU A 48 -9.72 15.92 7.91
CA LEU A 48 -9.22 17.00 7.05
C LEU A 48 -10.30 18.04 6.71
N ALA A 49 -11.57 17.63 6.64
CA ALA A 49 -12.70 18.56 6.49
C ALA A 49 -12.82 19.56 7.67
N THR A 50 -12.37 19.19 8.86
CA THR A 50 -12.35 20.08 10.04
C THR A 50 -11.10 20.95 10.15
N TYR A 51 -10.07 20.70 9.31
CA TYR A 51 -8.79 21.41 9.30
C TYR A 51 -8.36 21.77 7.87
N PRO A 52 -9.09 22.66 7.16
CA PRO A 52 -8.84 23.00 5.77
C PRO A 52 -7.47 23.66 5.52
N GLU A 53 -6.79 24.11 6.57
CA GLU A 53 -5.45 24.70 6.52
C GLU A 53 -4.31 23.66 6.44
N ILE A 54 -4.60 22.37 6.64
CA ILE A 54 -3.62 21.29 6.52
C ILE A 54 -3.19 21.15 5.06
N ALA A 55 -1.88 21.16 4.87
CA ALA A 55 -1.25 20.92 3.56
C ALA A 55 -0.20 19.81 3.64
N GLU A 56 0.03 19.23 4.81
CA GLU A 56 1.02 18.19 5.01
C GLU A 56 0.39 17.09 5.86
N ILE A 57 0.26 15.88 5.29
CA ILE A 57 -0.18 14.70 6.04
C ILE A 57 0.92 13.65 6.02
N HIS A 58 1.10 12.99 7.16
CA HIS A 58 1.96 11.83 7.32
C HIS A 58 1.07 10.66 7.67
N LEU A 59 1.16 9.57 6.89
CA LEU A 59 0.43 8.33 7.12
C LEU A 59 1.43 7.28 7.61
N ILE A 60 1.24 6.76 8.82
CA ILE A 60 2.05 5.67 9.38
C ILE A 60 1.15 4.44 9.49
N ALA A 61 1.41 3.42 8.68
CA ALA A 61 0.55 2.26 8.52
C ALA A 61 1.30 1.07 7.96
N HIS A 62 0.78 -0.14 8.18
CA HIS A 62 1.28 -1.31 7.47
C HIS A 62 1.03 -1.17 5.96
N GLY A 63 2.00 -1.60 5.16
CA GLY A 63 1.95 -1.49 3.70
C GLY A 63 2.48 -2.72 2.97
N SER A 64 2.14 -2.78 1.69
CA SER A 64 2.64 -3.71 0.69
C SER A 64 2.63 -3.00 -0.69
N PRO A 65 3.20 -3.59 -1.76
CA PRO A 65 3.22 -2.94 -3.08
C PRO A 65 1.84 -2.43 -3.53
N GLY A 66 1.68 -1.11 -3.62
CA GLY A 66 0.43 -0.46 -4.05
C GLY A 66 -0.73 -0.50 -3.04
N CYS A 67 -0.48 -0.81 -1.77
CA CYS A 67 -1.52 -0.91 -0.73
C CYS A 67 -1.05 -0.36 0.62
N LEU A 68 -1.98 0.27 1.35
CA LEU A 68 -1.80 0.78 2.70
C LEU A 68 -3.00 0.38 3.59
N GLN A 69 -2.76 -0.22 4.75
CA GLN A 69 -3.80 -0.58 5.71
C GLN A 69 -4.19 0.64 6.57
N LEU A 70 -5.47 0.99 6.61
CA LEU A 70 -5.97 2.17 7.31
C LEU A 70 -7.28 1.82 8.05
N GLY A 71 -7.21 1.70 9.36
CA GLY A 71 -8.32 1.27 10.19
C GLY A 71 -8.75 -0.16 9.85
N ASN A 72 -10.02 -0.35 9.50
CA ASN A 72 -10.53 -1.64 9.01
C ASN A 72 -10.54 -1.77 7.47
N SER A 73 -9.96 -0.81 6.75
CA SER A 73 -9.93 -0.78 5.29
C SER A 73 -8.50 -0.82 4.74
N GLN A 74 -8.40 -1.02 3.43
CA GLN A 74 -7.15 -0.89 2.67
C GLN A 74 -7.33 0.25 1.68
N LEU A 75 -6.33 1.10 1.51
CA LEU A 75 -6.25 2.04 0.41
C LEU A 75 -5.29 1.46 -0.62
N GLU A 76 -5.83 1.00 -1.75
CA GLU A 76 -5.08 0.25 -2.76
C GLU A 76 -5.56 0.57 -4.17
N LEU A 77 -4.74 0.21 -5.16
CA LEU A 77 -5.00 0.52 -6.57
C LEU A 77 -6.42 0.16 -7.03
N GLN A 78 -6.94 -0.99 -6.61
CA GLN A 78 -8.23 -1.53 -7.01
C GLN A 78 -9.41 -0.71 -6.48
N ASN A 79 -9.25 0.02 -5.38
CA ASN A 79 -10.33 0.76 -4.73
C ASN A 79 -10.15 2.28 -4.70
N LEU A 80 -9.07 2.82 -5.27
CA LEU A 80 -8.88 4.28 -5.40
C LEU A 80 -10.07 4.98 -6.06
N THR A 81 -10.73 4.33 -7.04
CA THR A 81 -11.93 4.90 -7.67
C THR A 81 -13.13 4.93 -6.73
N TYR A 82 -13.27 3.96 -5.83
CA TYR A 82 -14.31 3.95 -4.81
C TYR A 82 -14.16 5.16 -3.86
N TYR A 83 -12.92 5.47 -3.46
CA TYR A 83 -12.61 6.62 -2.59
C TYR A 83 -12.43 7.96 -3.33
N ARG A 84 -12.73 8.05 -4.62
CA ARG A 84 -12.46 9.25 -5.43
C ARG A 84 -13.01 10.53 -4.80
N ALA A 85 -14.27 10.51 -4.36
CA ALA A 85 -14.94 11.70 -3.82
C ALA A 85 -14.30 12.17 -2.51
N GLN A 86 -13.82 11.24 -1.69
CA GLN A 86 -13.11 11.49 -0.44
C GLN A 86 -11.72 12.08 -0.72
N LEU A 87 -10.92 11.39 -1.53
CA LEU A 87 -9.54 11.76 -1.85
C LEU A 87 -9.43 13.15 -2.51
N GLN A 88 -10.37 13.48 -3.39
CA GLN A 88 -10.43 14.80 -4.05
C GLN A 88 -10.70 15.96 -3.08
N ARG A 89 -11.18 15.68 -1.86
CA ARG A 89 -11.50 16.69 -0.84
C ARG A 89 -10.44 16.82 0.24
N TRP A 90 -9.41 15.98 0.24
CA TRP A 90 -8.37 15.99 1.28
C TRP A 90 -7.66 17.33 1.40
N PHE A 91 -7.49 18.06 0.29
CA PHE A 91 -6.78 19.33 0.29
C PHE A 91 -7.55 20.41 -0.45
N ALA A 92 -7.71 21.57 0.19
CA ALA A 92 -8.25 22.77 -0.46
C ALA A 92 -7.27 23.39 -1.46
N SER A 93 -5.96 23.14 -1.32
CA SER A 93 -4.90 23.66 -2.19
C SER A 93 -3.90 22.55 -2.54
N PRO A 94 -4.29 21.58 -3.38
CA PRO A 94 -3.58 20.32 -3.54
C PRO A 94 -2.18 20.47 -4.15
N GLN A 95 -1.96 21.45 -5.03
CA GLN A 95 -0.66 21.70 -5.67
C GLN A 95 0.47 22.05 -4.67
N GLN A 96 0.10 22.49 -3.47
CA GLN A 96 1.04 22.82 -2.39
C GLN A 96 1.04 21.76 -1.28
N ALA A 97 0.18 20.74 -1.41
CA ALA A 97 0.04 19.71 -0.40
C ALA A 97 1.04 18.58 -0.60
N THR A 98 1.40 17.89 0.48
CA THR A 98 2.24 16.68 0.44
C THR A 98 1.67 15.59 1.33
N ILE A 99 1.67 14.36 0.82
CA ILE A 99 1.35 13.13 1.52
C ILE A 99 2.66 12.34 1.69
N TYR A 100 3.08 12.15 2.94
CA TYR A 100 4.20 11.28 3.28
C TYR A 100 3.63 9.93 3.74
N ILE A 101 4.01 8.83 3.08
CA ILE A 101 3.48 7.49 3.33
C ILE A 101 4.58 6.60 3.89
N TYR A 102 4.52 6.35 5.20
CA TYR A 102 5.37 5.42 5.92
C TYR A 102 4.66 4.07 6.01
N GLY A 103 5.01 3.19 5.08
CA GLY A 103 4.57 1.80 5.02
C GLY A 103 5.56 0.99 4.19
N CYS A 104 5.76 -0.28 4.53
CA CYS A 104 6.68 -1.14 3.81
C CYS A 104 6.26 -1.29 2.35
N ASN A 105 7.22 -1.08 1.44
CA ASN A 105 7.09 -1.42 0.02
C ASN A 105 5.92 -0.78 -0.73
N VAL A 106 5.24 0.23 -0.18
CA VAL A 106 4.06 0.86 -0.82
C VAL A 106 4.36 1.34 -2.23
N ALA A 107 5.58 1.82 -2.47
CA ALA A 107 6.03 2.29 -3.77
C ALA A 107 6.84 1.26 -4.58
N ALA A 108 6.84 -0.01 -4.18
CA ALA A 108 7.63 -1.04 -4.84
C ALA A 108 6.98 -1.50 -6.15
N GLY A 109 7.80 -1.64 -7.20
CA GLY A 109 7.39 -2.19 -8.49
C GLY A 109 6.33 -1.37 -9.23
N ASP A 110 5.74 -2.00 -10.24
CA ASP A 110 4.73 -1.38 -11.11
C ASP A 110 3.46 -1.05 -10.32
N ALA A 111 3.01 -1.97 -9.45
CA ALA A 111 1.84 -1.78 -8.60
C ALA A 111 1.99 -0.55 -7.69
N GLY A 112 3.14 -0.40 -7.03
CA GLY A 112 3.42 0.77 -6.19
C GLY A 112 3.50 2.06 -7.00
N SER A 113 4.17 2.03 -8.15
CA SER A 113 4.30 3.21 -9.02
C SER A 113 2.94 3.68 -9.55
N GLU A 114 2.08 2.74 -9.97
CA GLU A 114 0.74 3.04 -10.45
C GLU A 114 -0.16 3.57 -9.33
N PHE A 115 -0.13 2.93 -8.15
CA PHE A 115 -0.85 3.38 -6.97
C PHE A 115 -0.50 4.83 -6.61
N LEU A 116 0.79 5.18 -6.53
CA LEU A 116 1.19 6.57 -6.24
C LEU A 116 0.74 7.54 -7.34
N GLY A 117 0.85 7.14 -8.61
CA GLY A 117 0.42 7.95 -9.74
C GLY A 117 -1.08 8.27 -9.67
N GLN A 118 -1.91 7.26 -9.45
CA GLN A 118 -3.36 7.43 -9.33
C GLN A 118 -3.75 8.21 -8.06
N LEU A 119 -3.12 7.93 -6.92
CA LEU A 119 -3.36 8.66 -5.68
C LEU A 119 -3.01 10.15 -5.83
N ARG A 120 -1.89 10.47 -6.50
CA ARG A 120 -1.53 11.85 -6.83
C ARG A 120 -2.55 12.49 -7.78
N SER A 121 -3.03 11.75 -8.78
CA SER A 121 -4.04 12.28 -9.70
C SER A 121 -5.36 12.61 -9.00
N LEU A 122 -5.75 11.82 -8.00
CA LEU A 122 -7.01 12.02 -7.27
C LEU A 122 -6.91 13.13 -6.22
N THR A 123 -5.80 13.17 -5.48
CA THR A 123 -5.60 14.16 -4.41
C THR A 123 -5.01 15.48 -4.91
N GLY A 124 -4.33 15.46 -6.06
CA GLY A 124 -3.52 16.56 -6.60
C GLY A 124 -2.26 16.88 -5.77
N ALA A 125 -1.98 16.13 -4.69
CA ALA A 125 -0.89 16.37 -3.76
C ALA A 125 0.43 15.75 -4.22
N ASN A 126 1.55 16.32 -3.76
CA ASN A 126 2.86 15.66 -3.87
C ASN A 126 2.90 14.43 -2.97
N ILE A 127 3.64 13.40 -3.37
CA ILE A 127 3.70 12.13 -2.64
C ILE A 127 5.15 11.75 -2.41
N ALA A 128 5.46 11.31 -1.19
CA ALA A 128 6.69 10.62 -0.86
C ALA A 128 6.33 9.30 -0.16
N ALA A 129 6.87 8.18 -0.63
CA ALA A 129 6.62 6.85 -0.06
C ALA A 129 7.88 5.97 -0.11
N SER A 130 7.87 4.83 0.58
CA SER A 130 8.99 3.88 0.56
C SER A 130 8.76 2.74 -0.44
N PRO A 131 9.75 2.43 -1.30
CA PRO A 131 9.77 1.18 -2.07
C PRO A 131 10.43 0.02 -1.30
N ARG A 132 10.77 0.21 -0.01
CA ARG A 132 11.47 -0.77 0.83
C ARG A 132 10.78 -0.93 2.18
N LEU A 133 11.33 -1.81 3.04
CA LEU A 133 10.89 -1.95 4.42
C LEU A 133 11.04 -0.63 5.19
N VAL A 134 9.99 -0.26 5.94
CA VAL A 134 9.98 0.89 6.83
C VAL A 134 9.93 0.43 8.28
N GLY A 135 10.80 0.95 9.15
CA GLY A 135 10.79 0.62 10.59
C GLY A 135 12.16 0.29 11.15
N ALA A 136 12.24 -0.76 11.95
CA ALA A 136 13.41 -1.12 12.74
C ALA A 136 14.60 -1.55 11.88
N ALA A 137 15.78 -0.95 12.13
CA ALA A 137 17.01 -1.24 11.39
C ALA A 137 17.49 -2.68 11.57
N ASN A 138 17.33 -3.26 12.76
CA ASN A 138 17.66 -4.66 13.04
C ASN A 138 16.73 -5.67 12.34
N ARG A 139 15.63 -5.20 11.73
CA ARG A 139 14.71 -5.98 10.88
C ARG A 139 14.84 -5.61 9.39
N GLY A 140 15.89 -4.87 9.01
CA GLY A 140 16.15 -4.45 7.64
C GLY A 140 15.34 -3.24 7.16
N GLY A 141 14.60 -2.58 8.06
CA GLY A 141 13.86 -1.36 7.76
C GLY A 141 14.72 -0.10 7.86
N ASP A 142 14.29 0.95 7.17
CA ASP A 142 14.73 2.32 7.44
C ASP A 142 13.49 3.24 7.55
N TRP A 143 13.65 4.56 7.65
CA TRP A 143 12.50 5.50 7.67
C TRP A 143 12.50 6.42 6.45
N ARG A 144 13.10 5.97 5.34
CA ARG A 144 13.29 6.77 4.13
C ARG A 144 12.11 6.65 3.18
N LEU A 145 11.79 7.77 2.52
CA LEU A 145 10.75 7.88 1.51
C LEU A 145 11.40 8.26 0.19
N ASP A 146 11.89 7.27 -0.53
CA ASP A 146 12.73 7.48 -1.72
C ASP A 146 11.93 7.58 -3.02
N ALA A 147 10.67 7.12 -3.03
CA ALA A 147 9.79 7.27 -4.18
C ALA A 147 9.02 8.59 -4.04
N VAL A 148 9.32 9.54 -4.92
CA VAL A 148 8.78 10.91 -4.86
C VAL A 148 8.06 11.26 -6.16
N LEU A 149 6.81 11.72 -6.06
CA LEU A 149 6.03 12.29 -7.15
C LEU A 149 5.70 13.76 -6.87
N GLY A 150 6.23 14.65 -7.72
CA GLY A 150 6.10 16.10 -7.55
C GLY A 150 7.23 16.72 -6.74
N THR A 151 6.96 17.84 -6.07
CA THR A 151 7.97 18.54 -5.25
C THR A 151 7.69 18.30 -3.78
N VAL A 152 8.56 17.55 -3.11
CA VAL A 152 8.48 17.27 -1.67
C VAL A 152 9.68 17.84 -0.94
N MET A 153 9.49 18.24 0.31
CA MET A 153 10.57 18.65 1.18
C MET A 153 10.98 17.46 2.06
N PRO A 154 12.26 17.16 2.24
CA PRO A 154 12.67 16.16 3.20
C PRO A 154 12.15 16.49 4.60
N ARG A 155 11.54 15.50 5.26
CA ARG A 155 11.01 15.61 6.62
C ARG A 155 11.59 14.53 7.50
N ARG A 156 12.08 14.93 8.67
CA ARG A 156 12.36 14.00 9.77
C ARG A 156 11.09 13.90 10.60
N LEU A 157 10.35 12.81 10.42
CA LEU A 157 9.09 12.55 11.12
C LEU A 157 9.32 12.24 12.61
N LEU A 158 10.25 11.32 12.88
CA LEU A 158 10.49 10.78 14.21
C LEU A 158 11.78 11.32 14.83
N THR A 159 11.81 11.39 16.16
CA THR A 159 13.03 11.61 16.93
C THR A 159 14.01 10.45 16.75
N GLU A 160 15.30 10.70 16.99
CA GLU A 160 16.33 9.65 16.90
C GLU A 160 16.07 8.50 17.87
N THR A 161 15.61 8.81 19.08
CA THR A 161 15.23 7.81 20.08
C THR A 161 14.09 6.93 19.57
N ALA A 162 13.05 7.51 18.96
CA ALA A 162 11.92 6.74 18.45
C ALA A 162 12.34 5.84 17.28
N ILE A 163 13.17 6.35 16.36
CA ILE A 163 13.74 5.55 15.25
C ILE A 163 14.56 4.38 15.79
N ALA A 164 15.43 4.63 16.78
CA ALA A 164 16.36 3.63 17.30
C ALA A 164 15.68 2.54 18.13
N THR A 165 14.53 2.85 18.75
CA THR A 165 13.86 1.93 19.69
C THR A 165 12.60 1.29 19.11
N TYR A 166 12.17 1.65 17.90
CA TYR A 166 10.97 1.06 17.30
C TYR A 166 11.17 -0.45 17.07
N PRO A 167 10.27 -1.33 17.56
CA PRO A 167 10.48 -2.78 17.51
C PRO A 167 10.06 -3.42 16.17
N GLY A 168 9.23 -2.70 15.41
CA GLY A 168 8.48 -3.24 14.28
C GLY A 168 9.02 -2.92 12.90
N ILE A 169 8.40 -3.51 11.89
CA ILE A 169 8.39 -2.98 10.53
C ILE A 169 6.95 -2.75 10.10
N LEU A 170 6.72 -1.76 9.26
CA LEU A 170 5.40 -1.35 8.79
C LEU A 170 4.91 -2.21 7.61
N GLY A 171 5.11 -3.53 7.67
CA GLY A 171 4.70 -4.48 6.62
C GLY A 171 3.58 -5.39 7.08
N THR A 172 2.71 -5.85 6.19
CA THR A 172 1.65 -6.79 6.54
C THR A 172 2.24 -8.16 6.92
N ASP A 173 1.50 -8.97 7.69
CA ASP A 173 1.97 -10.28 8.17
C ASP A 173 2.45 -11.22 7.04
N ASP A 174 1.87 -11.08 5.85
CA ASP A 174 2.26 -11.81 4.63
C ASP A 174 3.68 -11.46 4.14
N PHE A 175 4.14 -10.21 4.37
CA PHE A 175 5.46 -9.73 3.97
C PHE A 175 6.47 -9.73 5.12
N ALA A 176 6.01 -9.69 6.38
CA ALA A 176 6.87 -9.83 7.56
C ALA A 176 7.47 -11.25 7.68
N SER A 177 6.78 -12.27 7.14
CA SER A 177 7.31 -13.64 7.04
C SER A 177 8.20 -13.89 5.82
N ALA A 178 8.08 -13.09 4.76
CA ALA A 178 8.83 -13.28 3.51
C ALA A 178 10.35 -13.04 3.67
N THR A 179 10.80 -12.38 4.74
CA THR A 179 12.24 -12.23 5.04
C THR A 179 12.91 -13.50 5.57
N ASN A 180 12.16 -14.59 5.81
CA ASN A 180 12.71 -15.93 6.08
C ASN A 180 12.90 -16.78 4.83
N LEU A 181 12.60 -16.26 3.63
CA LEU A 181 13.02 -16.90 2.40
C LEU A 181 14.45 -16.46 2.11
N THR A 182 15.42 -17.14 2.72
CA THR A 182 16.73 -17.28 2.11
C THR A 182 16.50 -17.78 0.69
N ASN A 183 16.96 -17.04 -0.32
CA ASN A 183 17.07 -17.55 -1.69
C ASN A 183 18.04 -18.74 -1.70
N THR A 184 17.55 -19.92 -1.33
CA THR A 184 18.05 -21.18 -1.86
C THR A 184 17.20 -21.49 -3.07
N ASP A 185 17.63 -20.92 -4.19
CA ASP A 185 17.21 -21.39 -5.50
C ASP A 185 17.71 -22.83 -5.67
N THR A 186 16.86 -23.77 -5.28
CA THR A 186 16.92 -25.16 -5.72
C THR A 186 15.53 -25.57 -6.15
N GLY A 187 15.20 -25.21 -7.40
CA GLY A 187 14.32 -25.95 -8.30
C GLY A 187 13.08 -26.57 -7.66
N SER A 188 12.08 -25.75 -7.35
CA SER A 188 10.71 -26.25 -7.24
C SER A 188 10.00 -25.97 -8.56
N ASN A 189 9.94 -27.02 -9.39
CA ASN A 189 9.19 -27.03 -10.63
C ASN A 189 7.70 -26.86 -10.26
N VAL A 190 7.19 -25.63 -10.24
CA VAL A 190 5.76 -25.36 -10.19
C VAL A 190 5.18 -25.75 -11.54
N GLY A 191 4.89 -27.04 -11.67
CA GLY A 191 4.12 -27.57 -12.79
C GLY A 191 2.75 -26.92 -12.77
N PHE A 192 2.54 -25.95 -13.65
CA PHE A 192 1.21 -25.58 -14.09
C PHE A 192 0.64 -26.78 -14.86
N THR A 193 -0.03 -27.69 -14.16
CA THR A 193 -0.89 -28.67 -14.81
C THR A 193 -2.11 -27.92 -15.33
N HIS A 194 -2.04 -27.53 -16.60
CA HIS A 194 -3.20 -27.13 -17.37
C HIS A 194 -4.12 -28.36 -17.44
N GLU A 195 -5.27 -28.31 -16.77
CA GLU A 195 -6.30 -29.34 -16.80
C GLU A 195 -6.91 -29.39 -18.21
N SER A 196 -6.24 -30.10 -19.12
CA SER A 196 -6.85 -30.58 -20.35
C SER A 196 -7.69 -31.79 -19.99
N GLY A 197 -9.01 -31.61 -19.93
CA GLY A 197 -9.97 -32.68 -19.70
C GLY A 197 -9.74 -33.85 -20.66
N GLU A 198 -9.35 -34.99 -20.10
CA GLU A 198 -9.40 -36.28 -20.77
C GLU A 198 -10.88 -36.74 -20.89
N PRO A 199 -11.26 -37.39 -21.99
CA PRO A 199 -12.64 -37.62 -22.35
C PRO A 199 -13.27 -38.74 -21.53
N ILE A 200 -14.56 -38.57 -21.23
CA ILE A 200 -15.42 -39.55 -20.56
C ILE A 200 -15.49 -40.82 -21.42
N HIS A 201 -14.97 -41.92 -20.88
CA HIS A 201 -15.03 -43.25 -21.49
C HIS A 201 -16.42 -43.87 -21.24
N ASP A 202 -17.37 -43.67 -22.16
CA ASP A 202 -18.70 -44.29 -22.13
C ASP A 202 -18.66 -45.69 -22.81
N PRO A 203 -18.91 -46.79 -22.09
CA PRO A 203 -18.99 -48.12 -22.66
C PRO A 203 -20.42 -48.39 -23.17
N SER A 204 -20.82 -47.71 -24.24
CA SER A 204 -22.05 -48.02 -24.97
C SER A 204 -21.91 -47.83 -26.48
N VAL A 205 -20.89 -48.48 -27.07
CA VAL A 205 -20.83 -48.63 -28.52
C VAL A 205 -21.87 -49.66 -28.96
N SER A 206 -23.00 -49.19 -29.51
CA SER A 206 -23.81 -49.97 -30.43
C SER A 206 -24.57 -49.07 -31.42
N ASN A 207 -24.15 -49.17 -32.69
CA ASN A 207 -24.90 -48.90 -33.93
C ASN A 207 -24.61 -47.61 -34.76
N LEU A 208 -23.67 -47.75 -35.72
CA LEU A 208 -23.66 -47.34 -37.16
C LEU A 208 -23.89 -45.83 -37.55
N SER A 209 -23.21 -45.21 -38.53
CA SER A 209 -22.89 -45.65 -39.91
C SER A 209 -21.62 -44.98 -40.54
N PRO A 210 -21.11 -45.47 -41.70
CA PRO A 210 -19.79 -45.10 -42.28
C PRO A 210 -19.62 -43.73 -42.94
N ALA A 211 -20.57 -42.80 -42.82
CA ALA A 211 -20.66 -41.64 -43.73
C ALA A 211 -20.03 -40.32 -43.26
N PHE A 212 -19.22 -40.27 -42.19
CA PHE A 212 -18.78 -38.98 -41.63
C PHE A 212 -17.27 -38.83 -41.33
N GLN A 213 -16.42 -39.79 -41.70
CA GLN A 213 -14.99 -39.76 -41.39
C GLN A 213 -14.08 -39.08 -42.44
N GLN A 214 -14.63 -38.35 -43.40
CA GLN A 214 -13.84 -37.75 -44.49
C GLN A 214 -14.10 -36.24 -44.61
N SER A 215 -13.65 -35.43 -43.64
CA SER A 215 -13.66 -33.95 -43.78
C SER A 215 -12.68 -33.17 -42.87
N LEU A 216 -11.72 -33.78 -42.16
CA LEU A 216 -10.85 -33.03 -41.24
C LEU A 216 -9.33 -33.13 -41.49
N ASN A 217 -8.92 -33.77 -42.59
CA ASN A 217 -7.51 -33.78 -43.03
C ASN A 217 -7.32 -32.96 -44.33
N ALA A 218 -7.43 -31.63 -44.26
CA ALA A 218 -6.99 -30.73 -45.33
C ALA A 218 -6.77 -29.29 -44.86
N SER A 219 -5.55 -28.97 -44.40
CA SER A 219 -4.73 -27.76 -44.69
C SER A 219 -3.66 -27.56 -43.61
#